data_AF-A0A3N5G9Q0-F1
#
_entry.id   AF-A0A3N5G9Q0-F1
#
_cell.length_a   1.000
_cell.length_b   1.000
_cell.length_c   1.000
_cell.angle_alpha   90.00
_cell.angle_beta   90.00
_cell.angle_gamma   90.00
#
_symmetry.space_group_name_H-M   'P 1'
#
loop_
_entity.id
_entity.type
_entity.pdbx_description
1 polymer ?
#
loop_
_entity_poly.entity_id
_entity_poly.type
_entity_poly.pdbx_seq_one_letter_code
_entity_poly.pdbx_strand_id
1 'polypeptide(L)'
;MLPLMRHAFELLIPDGRTEARDRPGTRLHHAEAARLAPGVVDALATETRDAGGALRRYVYVQLARGASAESVRDAFERDPLFAGEETQVFPVDDIGALEQASHGIVLERLGTARGGAHQTLLLEARFDPAIFAARAMLDAARRLGSLRPGAHRYALWLPAGSG
;
A
#
# COMPACT_ATOMS: atom_id res chain seq x y z
N MET A 1 5.79 5.77 -10.61
CA MET A 1 5.04 6.98 -10.21
C MET A 1 5.56 7.58 -8.91
N LEU A 2 5.60 6.82 -7.81
CA LEU A 2 6.15 7.24 -6.51
C LEU A 2 7.56 7.90 -6.59
N PRO A 3 8.55 7.35 -7.33
CA PRO A 3 9.86 7.99 -7.43
C PRO A 3 9.83 9.38 -8.09
N LEU A 4 8.89 9.61 -9.01
CA LEU A 4 8.74 10.89 -9.70
C LEU A 4 8.15 11.95 -8.77
N MET A 5 7.10 11.58 -8.02
CA MET A 5 6.50 12.47 -7.03
C MET A 5 7.46 12.78 -5.88
N ARG A 6 8.20 11.77 -5.42
CA ARG A 6 9.30 11.94 -4.45
C ARG A 6 10.34 12.95 -4.95
N HIS A 7 10.81 12.77 -6.19
CA HIS A 7 11.81 13.66 -6.76
C HIS A 7 11.30 15.10 -6.88
N ALA A 8 10.04 15.30 -7.27
CA ALA A 8 9.44 16.63 -7.30
C ALA A 8 9.39 17.28 -5.91
N PHE A 9 9.04 16.51 -4.87
CA PHE A 9 8.98 17.01 -3.49
C PHE A 9 10.38 17.38 -2.96
N GLU A 10 11.39 16.58 -3.27
CA GLU A 10 12.78 16.84 -2.91
C GLU A 10 13.36 18.05 -3.65
N LEU A 11 12.93 18.29 -4.91
CA LEU A 11 13.32 19.48 -5.66
C LEU A 11 12.69 20.77 -5.09
N LEU A 12 11.43 20.71 -4.67
CA LEU A 12 10.70 21.85 -4.09
C LEU A 12 11.09 22.15 -2.64
N ILE A 13 11.44 21.13 -1.86
CA ILE A 13 11.95 21.26 -0.48
C ILE A 13 13.28 20.48 -0.40
N PRO A 14 14.42 21.11 -0.75
CA PRO A 14 15.72 20.44 -0.79
C PRO A 14 16.18 19.93 0.58
N ASP A 15 15.95 20.71 1.63
CA ASP A 15 16.37 20.40 2.99
C ASP A 15 15.21 19.88 3.83
N GLY A 16 15.15 18.57 4.05
CA GLY A 16 14.02 17.94 4.74
C GLY A 16 14.09 16.41 4.83
N ARG A 17 13.03 15.81 5.41
CA ARG A 17 12.80 14.36 5.49
C ARG A 17 11.61 13.98 4.62
N THR A 18 11.75 12.90 3.85
CA THR A 18 10.67 12.33 3.03
C THR A 18 10.24 10.99 3.59
N GLU A 19 8.94 10.84 3.87
CA GLU A 19 8.35 9.58 4.33
C GLU A 19 7.35 9.09 3.29
N ALA A 20 7.47 7.81 2.91
CA ALA A 20 6.44 7.14 2.14
C ALA A 20 5.87 6.04 3.01
N ARG A 21 4.57 6.08 3.20
CA ARG A 21 3.80 5.06 3.91
C ARG A 21 2.77 4.54 2.94
N ASP A 22 2.68 3.23 2.81
CA ASP A 22 1.44 2.67 2.32
C ASP A 22 0.36 3.07 3.32
N ARG A 23 -0.77 3.59 2.84
CA ARG A 23 -1.96 3.57 3.69
C ARG A 23 -2.17 2.09 4.04
N PRO A 24 -2.50 1.72 5.29
CA PRO A 24 -2.62 0.32 5.67
C PRO A 24 -3.54 -0.39 4.68
N GLY A 25 -2.91 -1.12 3.77
CA GLY A 25 -3.52 -1.67 2.57
C GLY A 25 -3.22 -3.15 2.53
N THR A 26 -4.12 -3.90 1.90
CA THR A 26 -4.13 -5.37 1.91
C THR A 26 -2.76 -5.94 1.51
N ARG A 27 -2.10 -6.68 2.40
CA ARG A 27 -1.03 -7.61 2.04
C ARG A 27 -1.69 -8.82 1.37
N LEU A 28 -1.67 -8.86 0.04
CA LEU A 28 -2.35 -9.89 -0.76
C LEU A 28 -2.11 -11.33 -0.24
N HIS A 29 -0.86 -11.69 0.09
CA HIS A 29 -0.54 -13.05 0.55
C HIS A 29 -1.10 -13.38 1.95
N HIS A 30 -1.03 -12.45 2.92
CA HIS A 30 -1.59 -12.67 4.26
C HIS A 30 -3.11 -12.56 4.28
N ALA A 31 -3.70 -11.72 3.43
CA ALA A 31 -5.14 -11.62 3.30
C ALA A 31 -5.70 -12.91 2.67
N GLU A 32 -5.07 -13.44 1.63
CA GLU A 32 -5.44 -14.73 1.04
C GLU A 32 -5.29 -15.88 2.03
N ALA A 33 -4.18 -15.96 2.76
CA ALA A 33 -4.04 -16.97 3.81
C ALA A 33 -5.08 -16.82 4.93
N ALA A 34 -5.40 -15.58 5.32
CA ALA A 34 -6.45 -15.31 6.30
C ALA A 34 -7.84 -15.73 5.82
N ARG A 35 -8.15 -15.56 4.53
CA ARG A 35 -9.40 -16.04 3.90
C ARG A 35 -9.55 -17.56 3.93
N LEU A 36 -8.43 -18.29 3.92
CA LEU A 36 -8.43 -19.76 3.98
C LEU A 36 -8.65 -20.31 5.40
N ALA A 37 -8.63 -19.45 6.43
CA ALA A 37 -8.86 -19.90 7.80
C ALA A 37 -10.33 -20.35 8.00
N PRO A 38 -10.56 -21.46 8.74
CA PRO A 38 -11.91 -21.94 9.00
C PRO A 38 -12.80 -20.87 9.66
N GLY A 39 -14.01 -20.68 9.11
CA GLY A 39 -14.98 -19.72 9.65
C GLY A 39 -14.77 -18.27 9.18
N VAL A 40 -13.81 -18.01 8.30
CA VAL A 40 -13.62 -16.70 7.65
C VAL A 40 -14.37 -16.67 6.31
N VAL A 41 -15.20 -15.65 6.12
CA VAL A 41 -15.90 -15.35 4.86
C VAL A 41 -15.02 -14.49 3.96
N ASP A 42 -14.40 -13.46 4.56
CA ASP A 42 -13.46 -12.57 3.89
C ASP A 42 -12.45 -12.02 4.91
N ALA A 43 -11.28 -11.59 4.46
CA ALA A 43 -10.26 -11.03 5.32
C ALA A 43 -9.40 -9.96 4.62
N LEU A 44 -8.94 -9.02 5.44
CA LEU A 44 -8.04 -7.94 5.09
C LEU A 44 -6.85 -7.98 6.05
N ALA A 45 -5.64 -8.16 5.54
CA ALA A 45 -4.43 -8.15 6.35
C ALA A 45 -3.61 -6.88 6.08
N THR A 46 -3.19 -6.20 7.14
CA THR A 46 -2.30 -5.03 7.09
C THR A 46 -1.14 -5.23 8.05
N GLU A 47 -0.03 -4.53 7.81
CA GLU A 47 1.14 -4.58 8.67
C GLU A 47 1.63 -3.18 8.99
N THR A 48 2.05 -2.96 10.22
CA THR A 48 2.64 -1.72 10.69
C THR A 48 3.90 -2.06 11.48
N ARG A 49 4.94 -1.23 11.34
CA ARG A 49 6.12 -1.30 12.21
C ARG A 49 5.93 -0.33 13.37
N ASP A 50 6.19 -0.77 14.58
CA ASP A 50 6.20 0.12 15.74
C ASP A 50 7.46 0.99 15.78
N ALA A 51 7.57 1.86 16.80
CA ALA A 51 8.73 2.75 16.98
C ALA A 51 10.06 1.99 17.19
N GLY A 52 10.02 0.72 17.59
CA GLY A 52 11.18 -0.17 17.74
C GLY A 52 11.50 -0.97 16.47
N GLY A 53 10.69 -0.85 15.42
CA GLY A 53 10.86 -1.56 14.16
C GLY A 53 10.26 -2.98 14.14
N ALA A 54 9.65 -3.42 15.24
CA ALA A 54 8.97 -4.71 15.32
C ALA A 54 7.74 -4.70 14.41
N LEU A 55 7.55 -5.79 13.65
CA LEU A 55 6.44 -5.92 12.73
C LEU A 55 5.20 -6.36 13.53
N ARG A 56 4.10 -5.65 13.35
CA ARG A 56 2.80 -6.04 13.90
C ARG A 56 1.79 -6.18 12.77
N ARG A 57 1.07 -7.29 12.78
CA ARG A 57 0.07 -7.64 11.76
C ARG A 57 -1.33 -7.44 12.32
N TYR A 58 -2.17 -6.77 11.56
CA TYR A 58 -3.58 -6.52 11.88
C TYR A 58 -4.42 -7.21 10.81
N VAL A 59 -5.21 -8.20 11.21
CA VAL A 59 -6.04 -9.00 10.32
C VAL A 59 -7.49 -8.74 10.66
N TYR A 60 -8.19 -8.07 9.77
CA TYR A 60 -9.63 -7.87 9.85
C TYR A 60 -10.32 -9.07 9.19
N VAL A 61 -11.30 -9.66 9.85
CA VAL A 61 -11.99 -10.87 9.39
C VAL A 61 -13.50 -10.65 9.41
N GLN A 62 -14.14 -10.90 8.29
CA GLN A 62 -15.59 -11.09 8.23
C GLN A 62 -15.87 -12.55 8.53
N LEU A 63 -16.57 -12.80 9.64
CA LEU A 63 -16.78 -14.15 10.14
C LEU A 63 -18.07 -14.76 9.60
N ALA A 64 -18.04 -16.06 9.35
CA ALA A 64 -19.24 -16.84 9.09
C ALA A 64 -20.11 -16.90 10.35
N ARG A 65 -21.42 -17.10 10.17
CA ARG A 65 -22.35 -17.21 11.30
C ARG A 65 -21.92 -18.35 12.23
N GLY A 66 -21.63 -18.02 13.49
CA GLY A 66 -21.21 -18.98 14.52
C GLY A 66 -19.71 -19.20 14.63
N ALA A 67 -18.89 -18.57 13.79
CA ALA A 67 -17.44 -18.52 13.96
C ALA A 67 -17.04 -17.43 14.97
N SER A 68 -15.90 -17.60 15.64
CA SER A 68 -15.35 -16.62 16.59
C SER A 68 -13.96 -16.16 16.18
N ALA A 69 -13.63 -14.90 16.51
CA ALA A 69 -12.29 -14.36 16.27
C ALA A 69 -11.18 -15.13 17.00
N GLU A 70 -11.49 -15.76 18.13
CA GLU A 70 -10.56 -16.63 18.87
C GLU A 70 -10.21 -17.88 18.08
N SER A 71 -11.20 -18.56 17.48
CA SER A 71 -10.94 -19.75 16.66
C SER A 71 -10.05 -19.45 15.44
N VAL A 72 -10.17 -18.24 14.89
CA VAL A 72 -9.34 -17.77 13.78
C VAL A 72 -7.93 -17.40 14.26
N ARG A 73 -7.80 -16.76 15.42
CA ARG A 73 -6.49 -16.47 16.03
C ARG A 73 -5.70 -17.75 16.30
N ASP A 74 -6.37 -18.74 16.87
CA ASP A 74 -5.86 -20.09 17.08
C ASP A 74 -5.38 -20.76 15.78
N ALA A 75 -6.07 -20.51 14.67
CA ALA A 75 -5.67 -21.02 13.36
C ALA A 75 -4.40 -20.31 12.86
N PHE A 76 -4.31 -18.98 13.01
CA PHE A 76 -3.12 -18.21 12.63
C PHE A 76 -1.88 -18.57 13.46
N GLU A 77 -2.02 -18.78 14.76
CA GLU A 77 -0.88 -19.21 15.60
C GLU A 77 -0.26 -20.53 15.16
N ARG A 78 -1.04 -21.41 14.51
CA ARG A 78 -0.60 -22.70 13.99
C ARG A 78 -0.15 -22.64 12.53
N ASP A 79 -0.39 -21.53 11.84
CA ASP A 79 -0.02 -21.34 10.44
C ASP A 79 1.42 -20.77 10.35
N PRO A 80 2.35 -21.48 9.68
CA PRO A 80 3.73 -21.01 9.51
C PRO A 80 3.87 -19.62 8.87
N LEU A 81 2.88 -19.15 8.12
CA LEU A 81 2.88 -17.81 7.51
C LEU A 81 2.66 -16.71 8.55
N PHE A 82 1.94 -17.01 9.63
CA PHE A 82 1.63 -16.06 10.68
C PHE A 82 2.51 -16.26 11.93
N ALA A 83 3.04 -17.46 12.13
CA ALA A 83 3.92 -17.80 13.22
C ALA A 83 5.16 -16.88 13.26
N GLY A 84 5.49 -16.37 14.45
CA GLY A 84 6.69 -15.56 14.70
C GLY A 84 6.49 -14.05 14.66
N GLU A 85 5.35 -13.56 14.16
CA GLU A 85 4.99 -12.13 14.16
C GLU A 85 3.70 -11.91 14.95
N GLU A 86 3.63 -10.82 15.72
CA GLU A 86 2.43 -10.53 16.51
C GLU A 86 1.25 -10.23 15.57
N THR A 87 0.22 -11.07 15.62
CA THR A 87 -0.97 -10.97 14.77
C THR A 87 -2.21 -10.69 15.62
N GLN A 88 -2.82 -9.52 15.40
CA GLN A 88 -4.07 -9.13 16.04
C GLN A 88 -5.25 -9.35 15.08
N VAL A 89 -6.30 -10.01 15.56
CA VAL A 89 -7.48 -10.38 14.77
C VAL A 89 -8.68 -9.53 15.18
N PHE A 90 -9.30 -8.86 14.22
CA PHE A 90 -10.43 -7.94 14.42
C PHE A 90 -11.63 -8.41 13.61
N PRO A 91 -12.73 -8.84 14.25
CA PRO A 91 -13.96 -9.12 13.52
C PRO A 91 -14.57 -7.81 12.97
N VAL A 92 -15.05 -7.84 11.73
CA VAL A 92 -15.75 -6.73 11.08
C VAL A 92 -17.02 -7.21 10.37
N ASP A 93 -17.97 -6.31 10.16
CA ASP A 93 -19.24 -6.63 9.51
C ASP A 93 -19.09 -6.85 8.00
N ASP A 94 -18.27 -6.02 7.34
CA ASP A 94 -18.07 -6.03 5.89
C ASP A 94 -16.62 -5.63 5.53
N ILE A 95 -15.87 -6.56 4.93
CA ILE A 95 -14.50 -6.29 4.47
C ILE A 95 -14.50 -5.38 3.25
N GLY A 96 -15.49 -5.46 2.36
CA GLY A 96 -15.58 -4.63 1.15
C GLY A 96 -15.63 -3.14 1.47
N ALA A 97 -16.33 -2.77 2.54
CA ALA A 97 -16.37 -1.40 3.06
C ALA A 97 -14.98 -0.92 3.57
N LEU A 98 -14.20 -1.81 4.19
CA LEU A 98 -12.84 -1.50 4.65
C LEU A 98 -11.85 -1.40 3.48
N GLU A 99 -11.94 -2.26 2.46
CA GLU A 99 -11.02 -2.27 1.32
C GLU A 99 -11.12 -0.98 0.49
N GLN A 100 -12.34 -0.46 0.28
CA GLN A 100 -12.56 0.82 -0.39
C GLN A 100 -11.86 2.00 0.33
N ALA A 101 -11.63 1.89 1.64
CA ALA A 101 -10.97 2.91 2.44
C ALA A 101 -9.43 2.75 2.50
N SER A 102 -8.89 1.59 2.14
CA SER A 102 -7.57 1.12 2.62
C SER A 102 -6.47 1.08 1.57
N HIS A 103 -6.77 1.15 0.27
CA HIS A 103 -5.71 1.07 -0.75
C HIS A 103 -5.20 2.44 -1.17
N GLY A 104 -3.91 2.67 -0.99
CA GLY A 104 -3.31 3.96 -1.35
C GLY A 104 -1.90 4.18 -0.83
N ILE A 105 -1.37 5.36 -1.13
CA ILE A 105 -0.05 5.80 -0.70
C ILE A 105 -0.18 7.17 -0.04
N VAL A 106 0.62 7.38 1.00
CA VAL A 106 0.88 8.69 1.58
C VAL A 106 2.36 8.97 1.42
N LEU A 107 2.69 10.03 0.69
CA LEU A 107 4.04 10.57 0.56
C LEU A 107 4.07 11.94 1.20
N GLU A 108 4.94 12.12 2.18
CA GLU A 108 5.07 13.35 2.96
C GLU A 108 6.52 13.85 2.89
N ARG A 109 6.71 15.15 2.66
CA ARG A 109 8.01 15.84 2.71
C ARG A 109 7.92 16.96 3.72
N LEU A 110 8.74 16.88 4.77
CA LEU A 110 8.82 17.86 5.85
C LEU A 110 10.15 18.62 5.72
N GLY A 111 10.09 19.93 5.53
CA GLY A 111 11.23 20.84 5.48
C GLY A 111 11.84 21.13 6.85
N THR A 112 13.11 21.51 6.89
CA THR A 112 13.79 21.89 8.13
C THR A 112 13.56 23.37 8.50
N ALA A 113 13.63 23.69 9.79
CA ALA A 113 13.36 25.03 10.32
C ALA A 113 14.41 26.10 9.95
N ARG A 114 15.48 25.76 9.22
CA ARG A 114 16.61 26.67 8.92
C ARG A 114 16.22 27.86 8.01
N GLY A 115 15.05 27.82 7.37
CA GLY A 115 14.63 28.83 6.38
C GLY A 115 13.38 29.66 6.72
N GLY A 116 12.82 29.56 7.93
CA GLY A 116 11.70 30.41 8.33
C GLY A 116 10.36 30.06 7.68
N ALA A 117 9.95 28.80 7.75
CA ALA A 117 8.56 28.30 7.75
C ALA A 117 8.61 26.77 7.79
N HIS A 118 7.67 26.11 8.48
CA HIS A 118 7.51 24.66 8.40
C HIS A 118 6.91 24.29 7.04
N GLN A 119 7.76 24.05 6.04
CA GLN A 119 7.32 23.64 4.70
C GLN A 119 6.93 22.17 4.72
N THR A 120 5.69 21.85 4.33
CA THR A 120 5.21 20.46 4.24
C THR A 120 4.54 20.23 2.90
N LEU A 121 4.90 19.15 2.22
CA LEU A 121 4.18 18.64 1.05
C LEU A 121 3.60 17.27 1.37
N LEU A 122 2.33 17.07 1.04
CA LEU A 122 1.61 15.81 1.23
C LEU A 122 0.97 15.39 -0.09
N LEU A 123 1.20 14.14 -0.49
CA LEU A 123 0.48 13.47 -1.56
C LEU A 123 -0.22 12.25 -0.94
N GLU A 124 -1.54 12.29 -0.91
CA GLU A 124 -2.38 11.14 -0.64
C GLU A 124 -3.01 10.67 -1.95
N ALA A 125 -2.88 9.39 -2.27
CA ALA A 125 -3.56 8.78 -3.41
C ALA A 125 -4.26 7.50 -2.96
N ARG A 126 -5.47 7.26 -3.48
CA ARG A 126 -6.27 6.06 -3.24
C ARG A 126 -6.55 5.36 -4.55
N PHE A 127 -6.21 4.09 -4.65
CA PHE A 127 -6.38 3.32 -5.88
C PHE A 127 -6.25 1.82 -5.61
N ASP A 128 -6.95 1.02 -6.41
CA ASP A 128 -6.65 -0.40 -6.55
C ASP A 128 -5.29 -0.56 -7.27
N PRO A 129 -4.30 -1.25 -6.67
CA PRO A 129 -2.97 -1.41 -7.25
C PRO A 129 -2.96 -2.11 -8.62
N ALA A 130 -3.82 -3.12 -8.81
CA ALA A 130 -3.87 -3.90 -10.04
C ALA A 130 -4.50 -3.08 -11.17
N ILE A 131 -5.60 -2.39 -10.91
CA ILE A 131 -6.25 -1.50 -11.90
C ILE A 131 -5.32 -0.33 -12.24
N PHE A 132 -4.64 0.26 -11.25
CA PHE A 132 -3.71 1.35 -11.49
C PHE A 132 -2.50 0.91 -12.32
N ALA A 133 -1.94 -0.27 -12.01
CA ALA A 133 -0.86 -0.87 -12.80
C ALA A 133 -1.30 -1.15 -14.24
N ALA A 134 -2.48 -1.76 -14.43
CA ALA A 134 -3.02 -2.05 -15.76
C ALA A 134 -3.21 -0.77 -16.60
N ARG A 135 -3.68 0.32 -16.00
CA ARG A 135 -3.81 1.62 -16.67
C ARG A 135 -2.46 2.20 -17.06
N ALA A 136 -1.45 2.11 -16.19
CA ALA A 136 -0.10 2.55 -16.51
C ALA A 136 0.52 1.73 -17.65
N MET A 137 0.31 0.41 -17.67
CA MET A 137 0.75 -0.47 -18.76
C MET A 137 0.06 -0.12 -20.08
N LEU A 138 -1.24 0.14 -20.07
CA LEU A 138 -1.99 0.53 -21.26
C LEU A 138 -1.54 1.89 -21.83
N ASP A 139 -1.24 2.85 -20.95
CA ASP A 139 -0.66 4.12 -21.36
C ASP A 139 0.75 3.94 -21.95
N ALA A 140 1.60 3.13 -21.30
CA ALA A 140 2.93 2.79 -21.81
C ALA A 140 2.85 2.13 -23.20
N ALA A 141 1.94 1.16 -23.38
CA ALA A 141 1.73 0.45 -24.64
C ALA A 141 1.35 1.41 -25.78
N ARG A 142 0.46 2.38 -25.50
CA ARG A 142 0.05 3.40 -26.49
C ARG A 142 1.22 4.28 -26.95
N ARG A 143 2.25 4.45 -26.11
CA ARG A 143 3.43 5.25 -26.44
C ARG A 143 4.51 4.45 -27.18
N LEU A 144 4.43 3.12 -27.22
CA LEU A 144 5.49 2.28 -27.83
C LEU A 144 5.80 2.65 -29.28
N GLY A 145 4.79 3.01 -30.07
CA GLY A 145 4.99 3.42 -31.47
C GLY A 145 5.79 4.72 -31.66
N SER A 146 5.94 5.53 -30.61
CA SER A 146 6.72 6.78 -30.63
C SER A 146 8.17 6.61 -30.16
N LEU A 147 8.53 5.44 -29.63
CA LEU A 147 9.84 5.20 -29.04
C LEU A 147 10.79 4.54 -30.03
N ARG A 148 12.08 4.89 -29.94
CA ARG A 148 13.15 4.20 -30.69
C ARG A 148 13.34 2.78 -30.15
N PRO A 149 13.80 1.80 -30.95
CA PRO A 149 14.08 0.45 -30.48
C PRO A 149 15.02 0.46 -29.26
N GLY A 150 14.61 -0.20 -28.18
CA GLY A 150 15.37 -0.25 -26.92
C GLY A 150 14.48 -0.43 -25.68
N ALA A 151 15.11 -0.48 -24.51
CA ALA A 151 14.43 -0.54 -23.23
C ALA A 151 14.20 0.88 -22.67
N HIS A 152 12.95 1.20 -22.35
CA HIS A 152 12.56 2.52 -21.84
C HIS A 152 11.83 2.39 -20.51
N ARG A 153 12.10 3.31 -19.56
CA ARG A 153 11.34 3.39 -18.30
C ARG A 153 10.02 4.12 -18.56
N TYR A 154 8.93 3.63 -17.98
CA TYR A 154 7.65 4.35 -18.02
C TYR A 154 7.76 5.69 -17.31
N ALA A 155 7.39 6.76 -18.01
CA ALA A 155 7.35 8.13 -17.51
C ALA A 155 6.01 8.79 -17.89
N LEU A 156 5.35 9.41 -16.91
CA LEU A 156 4.05 10.07 -17.11
C LEU A 156 4.16 11.26 -18.08
N TRP A 157 5.28 11.99 -17.98
CA TRP A 157 5.67 13.08 -18.85
C TRP A 157 6.80 12.59 -19.76
N LEU A 158 6.44 12.08 -20.92
CA LEU A 158 7.32 12.19 -22.08
C LEU A 158 6.51 13.02 -23.07
N PRO A 159 7.04 14.15 -23.58
CA PRO A 159 6.34 14.89 -24.61
C PRO A 159 6.11 13.94 -25.78
N ALA A 160 4.86 13.87 -26.26
CA ALA A 160 4.58 13.18 -27.50
C ALA A 160 5.36 13.89 -28.62
N GLY A 161 6.48 13.32 -29.05
CA GLY A 161 7.20 13.78 -30.24
C GLY A 161 8.57 14.44 -30.05
N SER A 162 9.43 13.97 -29.14
CA SER A 162 10.88 14.24 -29.27
C SER A 162 11.56 13.10 -30.03
N GLY A 163 11.21 12.98 -31.32
CA GLY A 163 11.82 12.06 -32.29
C GLY A 163 12.87 12.77 -33.13
#